data_AF-A0A2P5XF71-F1
#
_entry.id   AF-A0A2P5XF71-F1
#
_cell.length_a   1.000
_cell.length_b   1.000
_cell.length_c   1.000
_cell.angle_alpha   90.00
_cell.angle_beta   90.00
_cell.angle_gamma   90.00
#
_symmetry.space_group_name_H-M   'P 1'
#
loop_
_entity.id
_entity.type
_entity.pdbx_description
1 polymer ?
#
loop_
_entity_poly.entity_id
_entity_poly.type
_entity_poly.pdbx_seq_one_letter_code
_entity_poly.pdbx_strand_id
1 'polypeptide(L)'
;MMAKLTNEQLEKGVICSSAGNHAQGVALAARKLGCNAVIAMPVTTPEIKWQSVERLGATVVLVGDSYDEAQAYAKKRAKEESVPLYPLLIIQTLSWDKVLLEWRLCAKCKAHCMQSLFPLVVVGS
;
A
#
# COMPACT_ATOMS: atom_id res chain seq x y z
N MET A 1 10.10 -5.72 3.42
CA MET A 1 9.95 -5.94 1.96
C MET A 1 9.04 -7.13 1.76
N MET A 2 7.87 -6.95 1.12
CA MET A 2 6.78 -7.95 1.08
C MET A 2 7.22 -9.30 0.49
N ALA A 3 8.24 -9.30 -0.36
CA ALA A 3 8.85 -10.51 -0.93
C ALA A 3 9.52 -11.46 0.09
N LYS A 4 9.73 -11.01 1.34
CA LYS A 4 10.28 -11.83 2.44
C LYS A 4 9.21 -12.48 3.31
N LEU A 5 7.92 -12.21 3.04
CA LEU A 5 6.83 -12.84 3.77
C LEU A 5 6.73 -14.32 3.42
N THR A 6 6.39 -15.15 4.41
CA THR A 6 6.05 -16.55 4.17
C THR A 6 4.69 -16.67 3.49
N ASN A 7 4.41 -17.81 2.85
CA ASN A 7 3.09 -18.04 2.24
C ASN A 7 1.95 -17.93 3.26
N GLU A 8 2.15 -18.40 4.49
CA GLU A 8 1.17 -18.28 5.58
C GLU A 8 0.88 -16.82 5.93
N GLN A 9 1.91 -15.96 5.92
CA GLN A 9 1.74 -14.52 6.14
C GLN A 9 1.05 -13.82 4.96
N LEU A 10 1.28 -14.29 3.73
CA LEU A 10 0.62 -13.77 2.54
C LEU A 10 -0.86 -14.18 2.50
N GLU A 11 -1.20 -15.40 2.91
CA GLU A 11 -2.59 -15.86 3.03
C GLU A 11 -3.37 -15.04 4.07
N LYS A 12 -2.74 -14.71 5.20
CA LYS A 12 -3.31 -13.82 6.22
C LYS A 12 -3.49 -12.39 5.72
N GLY A 13 -2.74 -11.99 4.70
CA GLY A 13 -2.76 -10.64 4.14
C GLY A 13 -1.88 -9.66 4.91
N VAL A 14 -1.80 -8.44 4.40
CA VAL A 14 -0.98 -7.36 4.96
C VAL A 14 -1.84 -6.17 5.30
N ILE A 15 -1.45 -5.45 6.35
CA ILE A 15 -2.08 -4.18 6.72
C ILE A 15 -1.05 -3.06 6.74
N CYS A 16 -1.42 -1.92 6.18
CA CYS A 16 -0.63 -0.70 6.14
C CYS A 16 -1.54 0.50 6.41
N SER A 17 -1.01 1.58 6.97
CA SER A 17 -1.72 2.85 7.06
C SER A 17 -1.00 3.88 6.19
N SER A 18 -1.55 4.27 5.04
CA SER A 18 -0.91 5.27 4.16
C SER A 18 -1.91 5.84 3.16
N ALA A 19 -1.82 7.12 2.86
CA ALA A 19 -2.70 7.82 1.90
C ALA A 19 -1.96 8.29 0.63
N GLY A 20 -0.78 7.73 0.34
CA GLY A 20 0.10 8.20 -0.76
C GLY A 20 0.70 7.07 -1.61
N ASN A 21 1.82 7.35 -2.29
CA ASN A 21 2.48 6.40 -3.21
C ASN A 21 2.83 5.07 -2.55
N HIS A 22 3.14 5.06 -1.26
CA HIS A 22 3.41 3.83 -0.52
C HIS A 22 2.18 2.90 -0.50
N ALA A 23 0.97 3.45 -0.33
CA ALA A 23 -0.26 2.66 -0.40
C ALA A 23 -0.44 2.00 -1.77
N GLN A 24 -0.15 2.73 -2.84
CA GLN A 24 -0.20 2.19 -4.20
C GLN A 24 0.86 1.11 -4.42
N GLY A 25 2.08 1.31 -3.92
CA GLY A 25 3.15 0.33 -3.99
C GLY A 25 2.82 -0.97 -3.25
N VAL A 26 2.25 -0.87 -2.04
CA VAL A 26 1.78 -2.02 -1.26
C VAL A 26 0.62 -2.72 -1.97
N ALA A 27 -0.37 -1.98 -2.48
CA ALA A 27 -1.51 -2.54 -3.21
C ALA A 27 -1.07 -3.33 -4.45
N LEU A 28 -0.16 -2.75 -5.25
CA LEU A 28 0.38 -3.40 -6.43
C LEU A 28 1.22 -4.63 -6.07
N ALA A 29 2.05 -4.55 -5.04
CA ALA A 29 2.85 -5.68 -4.57
C ALA A 29 1.95 -6.81 -4.05
N ALA A 30 0.89 -6.48 -3.31
CA ALA A 30 -0.06 -7.44 -2.78
C ALA A 30 -0.79 -8.18 -3.89
N ARG A 31 -1.33 -7.44 -4.86
CA ARG A 31 -1.97 -7.99 -6.06
C ARG A 31 -1.05 -8.94 -6.81
N LYS A 32 0.24 -8.59 -6.96
CA LYS A 32 1.22 -9.44 -7.66
C LYS A 32 1.60 -10.68 -6.87
N LEU A 33 1.62 -10.60 -5.55
CA LEU A 33 1.91 -11.71 -4.66
C LEU A 33 0.66 -12.58 -4.38
N GLY A 34 -0.51 -12.17 -4.89
CA GLY A 34 -1.78 -12.86 -4.67
C GLY A 34 -2.27 -12.77 -3.22
N CYS A 35 -1.87 -11.73 -2.49
CA CYS A 35 -2.30 -11.52 -1.11
C CYS A 35 -3.24 -10.33 -0.96
N ASN A 36 -4.05 -10.38 0.09
CA ASN A 36 -4.94 -9.27 0.44
C ASN A 36 -4.13 -8.15 1.11
N ALA A 37 -4.37 -6.91 0.69
CA ALA A 37 -3.81 -5.73 1.34
C ALA A 37 -4.92 -4.84 1.88
N VAL A 38 -4.85 -4.52 3.16
CA VAL A 38 -5.71 -3.55 3.82
C VAL A 38 -4.93 -2.26 4.02
N ILE A 39 -5.45 -1.15 3.50
CA ILE A 39 -4.86 0.17 3.64
C ILE A 39 -5.77 1.06 4.48
N ALA A 40 -5.35 1.37 5.70
CA ALA A 40 -6.03 2.33 6.56
C ALA A 40 -5.66 3.76 6.17
N MET A 41 -6.67 4.61 6.00
CA MET A 41 -6.50 6.04 5.71
C MET A 41 -7.45 6.87 6.57
N PRO A 42 -7.12 8.12 6.90
CA PRO A 42 -8.07 9.03 7.54
C PRO A 42 -9.30 9.27 6.66
N VAL A 43 -10.48 9.49 7.27
CA VAL A 43 -11.71 9.85 6.55
C VAL A 43 -11.59 11.18 5.81
N THR A 44 -10.68 12.05 6.27
CA THR A 44 -10.34 13.34 5.66
C THR A 44 -9.50 13.20 4.37
N THR A 45 -9.12 11.97 3.99
CA THR A 45 -8.32 11.72 2.78
C THR A 45 -9.14 12.01 1.52
N PRO A 46 -8.62 12.83 0.58
CA PRO A 46 -9.31 13.11 -0.68
C PRO A 46 -9.66 11.84 -1.46
N GLU A 47 -10.87 11.80 -2.01
CA GLU A 47 -11.43 10.64 -2.71
C GLU A 47 -10.52 10.06 -3.79
N ILE A 48 -9.94 10.94 -4.60
CA ILE A 48 -9.02 10.56 -5.68
C ILE A 48 -7.84 9.70 -5.20
N LYS A 49 -7.36 9.91 -3.97
CA LYS A 49 -6.18 9.21 -3.44
C LYS A 49 -6.54 7.79 -3.03
N TRP A 50 -7.62 7.61 -2.29
CA TRP A 50 -8.00 6.30 -1.80
C TRP A 50 -8.63 5.43 -2.88
N GLN A 51 -9.41 6.01 -3.80
CA GLN A 51 -9.91 5.27 -4.96
C GLN A 51 -8.78 4.77 -5.86
N SER A 52 -7.67 5.51 -5.98
CA SER A 52 -6.51 5.04 -6.75
C SER A 52 -5.91 3.76 -6.18
N VAL A 53 -5.95 3.61 -4.86
CA VAL A 53 -5.46 2.42 -4.15
C VAL A 53 -6.44 1.26 -4.28
N GLU A 54 -7.74 1.54 -4.19
CA GLU A 54 -8.80 0.56 -4.39
C GLU A 54 -8.78 -0.03 -5.81
N ARG A 55 -8.60 0.82 -6.83
CA ARG A 55 -8.43 0.37 -8.24
C ARG A 55 -7.23 -0.55 -8.45
N LEU A 56 -6.22 -0.50 -7.58
CA LEU A 56 -5.07 -1.41 -7.62
C LEU A 56 -5.36 -2.78 -7.00
N GLY A 57 -6.53 -2.96 -6.37
CA GLY A 57 -6.98 -4.22 -5.79
C GLY A 57 -6.70 -4.35 -4.28
N ALA A 58 -6.44 -3.23 -3.58
CA ALA A 58 -6.34 -3.23 -2.13
C ALA A 58 -7.65 -2.78 -1.48
N THR A 59 -7.94 -3.30 -0.29
CA THR A 59 -9.09 -2.90 0.52
C THR A 59 -8.73 -1.62 1.27
N VAL A 60 -9.46 -0.54 1.02
CA VAL A 60 -9.29 0.72 1.75
C VAL A 60 -10.22 0.74 2.96
N VAL A 61 -9.69 1.14 4.11
CA VAL A 61 -10.48 1.39 5.32
C VAL A 61 -10.28 2.86 5.71
N LEU A 62 -11.35 3.63 5.63
CA LEU A 62 -11.38 5.03 6.08
C LEU A 62 -11.72 5.06 7.57
N VAL A 63 -10.78 5.52 8.41
CA VAL A 63 -10.96 5.52 9.87
C VAL A 63 -10.16 6.66 10.51
N GLY A 64 -10.82 7.35 11.43
CA GLY A 64 -10.26 8.48 12.16
C GLY A 64 -10.12 9.73 11.31
N ASP A 65 -9.98 10.88 11.98
CA ASP A 65 -9.83 12.18 11.30
C ASP A 65 -8.36 12.52 11.04
N SER A 66 -7.46 11.85 11.76
CA SER A 66 -6.01 12.02 11.68
C SER A 66 -5.30 10.74 11.25
N TYR A 67 -4.07 10.91 10.75
CA TYR A 67 -3.20 9.80 10.42
C TYR A 67 -2.85 8.91 11.63
N ASP A 68 -2.70 9.50 12.81
CA ASP A 68 -2.35 8.76 14.03
C ASP A 68 -3.47 7.80 14.43
N GLU A 69 -4.73 8.21 14.26
CA GLU A 69 -5.89 7.34 14.47
C GLU A 69 -5.94 6.19 13.46
N ALA A 70 -5.71 6.48 12.17
CA ALA A 70 -5.62 5.45 11.14
C ALA A 70 -4.50 4.44 11.40
N GLN A 71 -3.36 4.92 11.89
CA GLN A 71 -2.24 4.07 12.29
C GLN A 71 -2.58 3.24 13.54
N ALA A 72 -3.22 3.84 14.54
CA ALA A 72 -3.65 3.14 15.75
C ALA A 72 -4.64 2.01 15.41
N TYR A 73 -5.58 2.27 14.50
CA TYR A 73 -6.48 1.27 13.96
C TYR A 73 -5.72 0.12 13.27
N ALA A 74 -4.77 0.45 12.37
CA ALA A 74 -3.98 -0.56 11.67
C ALA A 74 -3.16 -1.43 12.66
N LYS A 75 -2.56 -0.83 13.68
CA LYS A 75 -1.83 -1.55 14.74
C LYS A 75 -2.75 -2.46 15.54
N LYS A 76 -3.92 -1.97 15.93
CA LYS A 76 -4.92 -2.74 16.69
C LYS A 76 -5.40 -3.94 15.87
N ARG A 77 -5.82 -3.71 14.63
CA ARG A 77 -6.28 -4.76 13.72
C ARG A 77 -5.20 -5.79 13.40
N ALA A 78 -3.96 -5.34 13.19
CA ALA A 78 -2.82 -6.24 13.00
C ALA A 78 -2.64 -7.22 14.17
N LYS A 79 -2.81 -6.72 15.39
CA LYS A 79 -2.70 -7.53 16.61
C LYS A 79 -3.89 -8.48 16.78
N GLU A 80 -5.10 -8.02 16.48
CA GLU A 80 -6.33 -8.80 16.62
C GLU A 80 -6.42 -9.94 15.58
N GLU A 81 -6.12 -9.64 14.31
CA GLU A 81 -6.18 -10.62 13.22
C GLU A 81 -4.89 -11.42 13.07
N SER A 82 -3.87 -11.14 13.90
CA SER A 82 -2.51 -11.71 13.79
C SER A 82 -1.92 -11.58 12.38
N VAL A 83 -2.28 -10.49 11.67
CA VAL A 83 -1.77 -10.18 10.35
C VAL A 83 -0.50 -9.32 10.49
N PRO A 84 0.53 -9.54 9.65
CA PRO A 84 1.74 -8.73 9.69
C PRO A 84 1.44 -7.25 9.38
N LEU A 85 1.69 -6.38 10.37
CA LEU A 85 1.72 -4.94 10.17
C LEU A 85 2.97 -4.59 9.37
N TYR A 86 2.78 -4.01 8.18
CA TYR A 86 3.90 -3.47 7.42
C TYR A 86 4.26 -2.09 7.98
N PRO A 87 5.45 -1.94 8.58
CA PRO A 87 5.84 -0.68 9.18
C PRO A 87 5.92 0.39 8.09
N LEU A 88 5.31 1.52 8.42
CA LEU A 88 5.38 2.75 7.66
C LEU A 88 6.81 3.18 7.38
N LEU A 89 7.13 3.33 6.11
CA LEU A 89 7.90 4.50 5.70
C LEU A 89 6.91 5.62 5.41
N ILE A 90 6.63 6.44 6.41
CA ILE A 90 6.11 7.79 6.15
C ILE A 90 7.14 8.47 5.26
N ILE A 91 6.70 9.02 4.12
CA ILE A 91 6.84 10.43 3.75
C ILE A 91 6.19 10.59 2.35
N GLN A 92 5.39 11.65 2.22
CA GLN A 92 4.78 12.17 0.99
C GLN A 92 5.75 12.52 -0.17
N THR A 93 7.01 12.10 -0.13
CA THR A 93 8.06 12.47 -1.12
C THR A 93 9.07 11.35 -1.31
N LEU A 94 8.62 10.12 -1.47
CA LEU A 94 9.38 9.19 -2.30
C LEU A 94 8.94 9.46 -3.73
N SER A 95 9.81 10.10 -4.51
CA SER A 95 9.68 10.12 -5.97
C SER A 95 9.42 8.68 -6.44
N TRP A 96 8.67 8.53 -7.52
CA TRP A 96 8.42 7.23 -8.13
C TRP A 96 9.70 6.41 -8.31
N ASP A 97 10.85 7.05 -8.48
CA ASP A 97 12.17 6.41 -8.58
C ASP A 97 12.54 5.59 -7.35
N LYS A 98 12.22 6.06 -6.13
CA LYS A 98 12.52 5.31 -4.90
C LYS A 98 11.55 4.15 -4.67
N VAL A 99 10.27 4.35 -5.01
CA VAL A 99 9.29 3.24 -5.04
C VAL A 99 9.71 2.20 -6.07
N LEU A 100 10.10 2.64 -7.27
CA LEU A 100 10.64 1.80 -8.34
C LEU A 100 11.95 1.14 -7.95
N LEU A 101 12.80 1.77 -7.13
CA LEU A 101 14.06 1.18 -6.67
C LEU A 101 13.83 0.06 -5.66
N GLU A 102 12.98 0.27 -4.65
CA GLU A 102 12.54 -0.80 -3.75
C GLU A 102 11.87 -1.95 -4.51
N TRP A 103 11.14 -1.61 -5.58
CA TRP A 103 10.50 -2.57 -6.46
C TRP A 103 11.50 -3.27 -7.40
N ARG A 104 12.54 -2.59 -7.89
CA ARG A 104 13.65 -3.16 -8.70
C ARG A 104 14.49 -4.16 -7.89
N LEU A 105 14.58 -3.97 -6.58
CA LEU A 105 15.21 -4.91 -5.65
C LEU A 105 14.35 -6.16 -5.40
N CYS A 106 13.05 -6.12 -5.71
CA CYS A 106 12.19 -7.30 -5.75
C CYS A 106 12.47 -8.10 -7.03
N ALA A 107 13.47 -8.98 -6.98
CA ALA A 107 13.96 -9.77 -8.11
C ALA A 107 12.88 -10.60 -8.85
N LYS A 108 11.72 -10.86 -8.22
CA LYS A 108 10.60 -11.62 -8.81
C LYS A 108 9.68 -10.80 -9.75
N CYS A 109 9.79 -9.47 -9.80
CA CYS A 109 8.78 -8.61 -10.45
C CYS A 109 9.20 -7.94 -11.78
N LYS A 110 10.37 -8.27 -12.33
CA LYS A 110 11.07 -7.43 -13.34
C LYS A 110 10.38 -7.25 -14.71
N ALA A 111 9.51 -8.14 -15.18
CA ALA A 111 9.29 -8.22 -16.63
C ALA A 111 8.06 -7.48 -17.22
N HIS A 112 7.01 -7.16 -16.46
CA HIS A 112 5.69 -6.88 -17.11
C HIS A 112 4.99 -5.55 -16.78
N CYS A 113 5.52 -4.68 -15.91
CA CYS A 113 4.72 -3.60 -15.31
C CYS A 113 5.05 -2.17 -15.78
N MET A 114 6.16 -1.97 -16.50
CA MET A 114 6.65 -0.62 -16.80
C MET A 114 5.80 0.09 -17.86
N GLN A 115 4.97 -0.63 -18.61
CA GLN A 115 4.20 -0.08 -19.73
C GLN A 115 2.78 0.40 -19.37
N SER A 116 2.26 0.08 -18.17
CA SER A 116 0.85 0.35 -17.83
C SER A 116 0.63 1.45 -16.78
N LEU A 117 1.68 2.10 -16.27
CA LEU A 117 1.58 3.08 -15.17
C LEU A 117 1.84 4.54 -15.56
N PHE A 118 2.15 4.82 -16.82
CA PHE A 118 2.49 6.18 -17.25
C PHE A 118 1.31 7.19 -17.38
N PRO A 119 0.02 6.83 -17.56
CA PRO A 119 -0.97 7.87 -17.84
C PRO A 119 -1.60 8.52 -16.59
N LEU A 120 -1.25 8.13 -15.36
CA LEU A 120 -1.91 8.67 -14.14
C LEU A 120 -1.14 9.80 -13.44
N VAL A 121 -0.08 10.33 -14.07
CA VAL A 121 0.77 11.40 -13.51
C VAL A 121 0.66 12.68 -14.33
N VAL A 122 -0.54 13.09 -14.75
CA VAL A 122 -0.83 14.48 -15.12
C VAL A 122 -2.32 14.72 -14.91
N VAL A 123 -2.72 15.45 -13.86
CA VAL A 123 -3.56 16.67 -13.90
C VAL A 123 -3.60 17.21 -12.46
N GLY A 124 -3.16 18.46 -12.29
CA GLY A 124 -3.29 19.22 -11.04
C GLY A 124 -2.28 20.35 -10.96
N SER A 125 -2.34 21.24 -11.96
CA SER A 125 -1.71 22.57 -11.96
C SER A 125 -2.24 23.45 -10.84
#